data_AF-F3MA12-F1
#
_entry.id   AF-F3MA12-F1
#
_cell.length_a   1.000
_cell.length_b   1.000
_cell.length_c   1.000
_cell.angle_alpha   90.00
_cell.angle_beta   90.00
_cell.angle_gamma   90.00
#
_symmetry.space_group_name_H-M   'P 1'
#
loop_
_entity.id
_entity.type
_entity.pdbx_description
1 polymer ?
#
loop_
_entity_poly.entity_id
_entity_poly.type
_entity_poly.pdbx_seq_one_letter_code
_entity_poly.pdbx_strand_id
1 'polypeptide(L)'
;MNTKQMIKENNQLQDAMKPNNLSYYQDMVVYIRSSSVQEQKGEELLLEIAQHLLDAQAKGKSAEEVFGSDPESYCKELVEQLPKMKGLSSLQFQLMIPWVALTWFFFVQALVGFITMWAGGPVERMTQVRLSTLILIAGGSYVLIHALLRWMKNDAFKPEEDKRKVNARNIGIYVAITVLILVAGVWLGRLLPVLTVAPWISLVIFLIGIAGTKLLFSSK
;
A
#
# COMPACT_ATOMS: atom_id res chain seq x y z
N MET A 1 11.21 19.77 9.54
CA MET A 1 10.60 19.65 8.20
C MET A 1 9.33 18.84 8.30
N ASN A 2 8.36 19.09 7.42
CA ASN A 2 7.22 18.19 7.23
C ASN A 2 7.66 16.99 6.38
N THR A 3 7.08 15.80 6.59
CA THR A 3 7.27 14.58 5.78
C THR A 3 7.29 14.83 4.27
N LYS A 4 6.38 15.66 3.74
CA LYS A 4 6.36 15.98 2.29
C LYS A 4 7.63 16.67 1.81
N GLN A 5 8.20 17.54 2.65
CA GLN A 5 9.48 18.21 2.34
C GLN A 5 10.63 17.21 2.39
N MET A 6 10.61 16.28 3.36
CA MET A 6 11.63 15.24 3.47
C MET A 6 11.64 14.30 2.26
N ILE A 7 10.46 13.87 1.80
CA ILE A 7 10.34 13.06 0.58
C ILE A 7 10.89 13.81 -0.64
N LYS A 8 10.57 15.10 -0.76
CA LYS A 8 11.07 15.92 -1.87
C LYS A 8 12.59 16.07 -1.83
N GLU A 9 13.16 16.36 -0.68
CA GLU A 9 14.61 16.47 -0.49
C GLU A 9 15.30 15.13 -0.75
N ASN A 10 14.73 14.03 -0.26
CA ASN A 10 15.24 12.68 -0.52
C ASN A 10 15.32 12.40 -2.03
N ASN A 11 14.26 12.70 -2.78
CA ASN A 11 14.27 12.52 -4.24
C ASN A 11 15.40 13.36 -4.90
N GLN A 12 15.65 14.58 -4.42
CA GLN A 12 16.75 15.40 -4.94
C GLN A 12 18.13 14.81 -4.61
N LEU A 13 18.30 14.19 -3.44
CA LEU A 13 19.55 13.51 -3.07
C LEU A 13 19.77 12.26 -3.94
N GLN A 14 18.71 11.52 -4.26
CA GLN A 14 18.77 10.36 -5.15
C GLN A 14 19.24 10.73 -6.56
N ASP A 15 18.81 11.87 -7.09
CA ASP A 15 19.24 12.36 -8.42
C ASP A 15 20.76 12.59 -8.50
N ALA A 16 21.44 12.78 -7.36
CA ALA A 16 22.89 12.96 -7.28
C ALA A 16 23.68 11.65 -7.05
N MET A 17 23.00 10.51 -6.88
CA MET A 17 23.65 9.22 -6.62
C MET A 17 24.13 8.54 -7.92
N LYS A 18 25.26 7.85 -7.85
CA LYS A 18 25.72 6.96 -8.91
C LYS A 18 24.78 5.75 -9.02
N PRO A 19 24.61 5.12 -10.20
CA PRO A 19 23.65 4.03 -10.40
C PRO A 19 23.73 2.90 -9.37
N ASN A 20 24.93 2.42 -9.03
CA ASN A 20 25.10 1.33 -8.06
C ASN A 20 24.66 1.74 -6.65
N ASN A 21 24.99 2.97 -6.22
CA ASN A 21 24.61 3.51 -4.92
C ASN A 21 23.10 3.81 -4.87
N LEU A 22 22.53 4.29 -5.97
CA LEU A 22 21.10 4.54 -6.10
C LEU A 22 20.29 3.26 -5.96
N SER A 23 20.68 2.18 -6.64
CA SER A 23 20.00 0.88 -6.57
C SER A 23 19.97 0.35 -5.13
N TYR A 24 21.13 0.34 -4.46
CA TYR A 24 21.23 -0.05 -3.05
C TYR A 24 20.35 0.82 -2.14
N TYR A 25 20.40 2.13 -2.31
CA TYR A 25 19.61 3.06 -1.51
C TYR A 25 18.10 2.91 -1.75
N GLN A 26 17.67 2.66 -2.98
CA GLN A 26 16.26 2.43 -3.31
C GLN A 26 15.70 1.18 -2.61
N ASP A 27 16.50 0.12 -2.50
CA ASP A 27 16.12 -1.08 -1.75
C ASP A 27 15.90 -0.74 -0.26
N MET A 28 16.75 0.12 0.33
CA MET A 28 16.56 0.63 1.70
C MET A 28 15.29 1.49 1.84
N VAL A 29 15.00 2.35 0.87
CA VAL A 29 13.79 3.18 0.81
C VAL A 29 12.53 2.30 0.86
N VAL A 30 12.50 1.22 0.07
CA VAL A 30 11.36 0.27 0.05
C VAL A 30 11.17 -0.39 1.42
N TYR A 31 12.24 -0.84 2.07
CA TYR A 31 12.13 -1.50 3.38
C TYR A 31 11.70 -0.55 4.48
N ILE A 32 12.32 0.63 4.59
CA ILE A 32 12.02 1.58 5.66
C ILE A 32 10.57 2.07 5.52
N ARG A 33 10.12 2.43 4.30
CA ARG A 33 8.74 2.87 4.06
C ARG A 33 7.69 1.78 4.21
N SER A 34 8.06 0.51 4.03
CA SER A 34 7.16 -0.63 4.26
C SER A 34 7.16 -1.13 5.72
N SER A 35 8.03 -0.58 6.57
CA SER A 35 8.14 -0.95 7.97
C SER A 35 7.07 -0.29 8.85
N SER A 36 6.91 -0.76 10.09
CA SER A 36 5.91 -0.25 11.03
C SER A 36 6.35 0.99 11.81
N VAL A 37 7.40 1.70 11.37
CA VAL A 37 7.93 2.88 12.05
C VAL A 37 7.05 4.10 11.79
N GLN A 38 7.17 5.12 12.65
CA GLN A 38 6.53 6.40 12.39
C GLN A 38 7.06 7.00 11.09
N GLU A 39 6.17 7.38 10.19
CA GLU A 39 6.49 7.87 8.84
C GLU A 39 7.54 8.99 8.88
N GLN A 40 7.33 9.99 9.73
CA GLN A 40 8.28 11.09 9.89
C GLN A 40 9.68 10.60 10.29
N LYS A 41 9.76 9.63 11.20
CA LYS A 41 11.04 9.08 11.68
C LYS A 41 11.71 8.19 10.64
N GLY A 42 10.92 7.47 9.84
CA GLY A 42 11.42 6.74 8.68
C GLY A 42 12.02 7.67 7.62
N GLU A 43 11.34 8.77 7.28
CA GLU A 43 11.86 9.74 6.31
C GLU A 43 13.07 10.53 6.84
N GLU A 44 13.10 10.86 8.15
CA GLU A 44 14.29 11.45 8.80
C GLU A 44 15.51 10.52 8.66
N LEU A 45 15.34 9.22 8.96
CA LEU A 45 16.39 8.21 8.79
C LEU A 45 16.84 8.10 7.32
N LEU A 46 15.90 8.10 6.38
CA LEU A 46 16.22 8.02 4.96
C LEU A 46 17.05 9.20 4.46
N LEU A 47 16.78 10.41 4.94
CA LEU A 47 17.59 11.59 4.62
C LEU A 47 19.01 11.46 5.18
N GLU A 48 19.14 11.01 6.43
CA GLU A 48 20.45 10.79 7.07
C GLU A 48 21.29 9.79 6.28
N ILE A 49 20.70 8.65 5.90
CA ILE A 49 21.37 7.64 5.08
C ILE A 49 21.77 8.21 3.72
N ALA A 50 20.88 8.96 3.05
CA ALA A 50 21.15 9.54 1.74
C ALA A 50 22.33 10.52 1.78
N GLN A 51 22.37 11.39 2.80
CA GLN A 51 23.45 12.34 3.00
C GLN A 51 24.78 11.61 3.27
N HIS A 52 24.78 10.64 4.19
CA HIS A 52 25.98 9.86 4.49
C HIS A 52 26.50 9.09 3.27
N LEU A 53 25.60 8.55 2.45
CA LEU A 53 25.96 7.87 1.20
C LEU A 53 26.61 8.82 0.19
N LEU A 54 26.07 10.04 0.01
CA LEU A 54 26.65 11.03 -0.88
C LEU A 54 28.03 11.51 -0.41
N ASP A 55 28.22 11.68 0.90
CA ASP A 55 29.52 12.03 1.48
C ASP A 55 30.56 10.92 1.25
N ALA A 56 30.14 9.66 1.36
CA ALA A 56 31.01 8.53 1.07
C ALA A 56 31.30 8.38 -0.43
N GLN A 57 30.29 8.63 -1.27
CA GLN A 57 30.42 8.65 -2.72
C GLN A 57 31.41 9.72 -3.21
N ALA A 58 31.43 10.89 -2.57
CA ALA A 58 32.40 11.95 -2.84
C ALA A 58 33.85 11.51 -2.54
N LYS A 59 34.02 10.57 -1.61
CA LYS A 59 35.31 9.92 -1.27
C LYS A 59 35.59 8.68 -2.12
N GLY A 60 34.77 8.40 -3.13
CA GLY A 60 34.93 7.27 -4.03
C GLY A 60 34.43 5.92 -3.48
N LYS A 61 33.73 5.90 -2.33
CA LYS A 61 33.20 4.68 -1.72
C LYS A 61 31.81 4.34 -2.27
N SER A 62 31.53 3.04 -2.38
CA SER A 62 30.21 2.48 -2.68
C SER A 62 29.34 2.34 -1.44
N ALA A 63 28.03 2.17 -1.63
CA ALA A 63 27.08 1.91 -0.55
C ALA A 63 27.42 0.63 0.23
N GLU A 64 27.84 -0.43 -0.46
CA GLU A 64 28.23 -1.70 0.17
C GLU A 64 29.46 -1.55 1.06
N GLU A 65 30.43 -0.72 0.67
CA GLU A 65 31.62 -0.44 1.49
C GLU A 65 31.30 0.38 2.75
N VAL A 66 30.18 1.10 2.76
CA VAL A 66 29.77 2.00 3.86
C VAL A 66 28.79 1.31 4.80
N PHE A 67 27.80 0.61 4.24
CA PHE A 67 26.68 0.03 4.98
C PHE A 67 26.73 -1.50 5.05
N GLY A 68 27.69 -2.12 4.37
CA GLY A 68 27.86 -3.58 4.31
C GLY A 68 27.19 -4.23 3.10
N SER A 69 27.44 -5.52 2.92
CA SER A 69 26.88 -6.33 1.84
C SER A 69 25.49 -6.90 2.16
N ASP A 70 24.97 -6.68 3.38
CA ASP A 70 23.62 -7.11 3.80
C ASP A 70 22.75 -5.89 4.17
N PRO A 71 22.21 -5.19 3.15
CA PRO A 71 21.31 -4.06 3.35
C PRO A 71 20.04 -4.40 4.14
N GLU A 72 19.53 -5.64 4.07
CA GLU A 72 18.31 -6.02 4.79
C GLU A 72 18.55 -6.04 6.30
N SER A 73 19.62 -6.71 6.74
CA SER A 73 19.98 -6.76 8.17
C SER A 73 20.29 -5.37 8.71
N TYR A 74 21.01 -4.55 7.94
CA TYR A 74 21.30 -3.17 8.32
C TYR A 74 20.01 -2.35 8.49
N CYS A 75 19.09 -2.39 7.51
CA CYS A 75 17.80 -1.70 7.63
C CYS A 75 16.95 -2.23 8.78
N LYS A 76 16.98 -3.55 9.05
CA LYS A 76 16.26 -4.16 10.17
C LYS A 76 16.73 -3.61 11.51
N GLU A 77 18.04 -3.54 11.73
CA GLU A 77 18.61 -2.99 12.97
C GLU A 77 18.21 -1.53 13.18
N LEU A 78 18.29 -0.71 12.13
CA LEU A 78 17.89 0.70 12.19
C LEU A 78 16.40 0.87 12.53
N VAL A 79 15.54 0.12 11.86
CA VAL A 79 14.08 0.16 12.05
C VAL A 79 13.66 -0.34 13.43
N GLU A 80 14.39 -1.29 14.03
CA GLU A 80 14.11 -1.78 15.38
C GLU A 80 14.36 -0.73 16.47
N GLN A 81 15.28 0.20 16.23
CA GLN A 81 15.59 1.31 17.14
C GLN A 81 14.64 2.49 17.00
N LEU A 82 13.91 2.59 15.89
CA LEU A 82 12.97 3.67 15.63
C LEU A 82 11.63 3.48 16.35
N PRO A 83 10.97 4.59 16.73
CA PRO A 83 9.68 4.51 17.37
C PRO A 83 8.63 4.00 16.37
N LYS A 84 7.94 2.93 16.76
CA LYS A 84 6.87 2.32 15.96
C LYS A 84 5.59 3.18 15.97
N MET A 85 4.74 2.99 14.98
CA MET A 85 3.37 3.50 15.00
C MET A 85 2.62 2.91 16.22
N LYS A 86 1.96 3.76 17.01
CA LYS A 86 1.29 3.35 18.27
C LYS A 86 -0.20 3.09 18.04
N GLY A 87 -0.69 1.96 18.56
CA GLY A 87 -2.10 1.66 18.86
C GLY A 87 -3.14 2.20 17.86
N LEU A 88 -3.70 3.36 18.16
CA LEU A 88 -4.74 4.00 17.34
C LEU A 88 -4.27 4.40 15.94
N SER A 89 -3.03 4.86 15.77
CA SER A 89 -2.55 5.24 14.43
C SER A 89 -2.30 4.03 13.54
N SER A 90 -1.85 2.91 14.13
CA SER A 90 -1.72 1.64 13.43
C SER A 90 -3.08 1.07 13.02
N LEU A 91 -4.07 1.12 13.92
CA LEU A 91 -5.44 0.69 13.61
C LEU A 91 -6.08 1.59 12.54
N GLN A 92 -5.87 2.91 12.62
CA GLN A 92 -6.32 3.86 11.61
C GLN A 92 -5.74 3.50 10.23
N PHE A 93 -4.45 3.24 10.12
CA PHE A 93 -3.84 2.83 8.86
C PHE A 93 -4.45 1.53 8.31
N GLN A 94 -4.67 0.53 9.19
CA GLN A 94 -5.28 -0.75 8.80
C GLN A 94 -6.74 -0.60 8.35
N LEU A 95 -7.50 0.30 8.97
CA LEU A 95 -8.90 0.57 8.63
C LEU A 95 -9.03 1.48 7.40
N MET A 96 -8.02 2.29 7.09
CA MET A 96 -8.02 3.16 5.92
C MET A 96 -8.10 2.35 4.62
N ILE A 97 -7.43 1.20 4.55
CA ILE A 97 -7.42 0.32 3.36
C ILE A 97 -8.83 -0.13 2.96
N PRO A 98 -9.59 -0.86 3.81
CA PRO A 98 -10.94 -1.27 3.47
C PRO A 98 -11.88 -0.07 3.30
N TRP A 99 -11.69 1.02 4.06
CA TRP A 99 -12.48 2.24 3.91
C TRP A 99 -12.37 2.85 2.52
N VAL A 100 -11.14 3.02 2.02
CA VAL A 100 -10.88 3.56 0.68
C VAL A 100 -11.39 2.61 -0.40
N ALA A 101 -11.16 1.31 -0.25
CA ALA A 101 -11.65 0.31 -1.20
C ALA A 101 -13.19 0.32 -1.34
N LEU A 102 -13.91 0.38 -0.21
CA LEU A 102 -15.37 0.48 -0.19
C LEU A 102 -15.86 1.81 -0.78
N THR A 103 -15.19 2.92 -0.45
CA THR A 103 -15.51 4.25 -1.00
C THR A 103 -15.48 4.22 -2.54
N TRP A 104 -14.39 3.71 -3.11
CA TRP A 104 -14.24 3.60 -4.56
C TRP A 104 -15.18 2.58 -5.20
N PHE A 105 -15.52 1.50 -4.49
CA PHE A 105 -16.55 0.57 -4.95
C PHE A 105 -17.91 1.27 -5.15
N PHE A 106 -18.34 2.08 -4.18
CA PHE A 106 -19.60 2.82 -4.31
C PHE A 106 -19.55 3.90 -5.40
N PHE A 107 -18.39 4.48 -5.69
CA PHE A 107 -18.22 5.35 -6.85
C PHE A 107 -18.48 4.61 -8.17
N VAL A 108 -17.89 3.42 -8.35
CA VAL A 108 -18.10 2.60 -9.55
C VAL A 108 -19.57 2.18 -9.66
N GLN A 109 -20.21 1.78 -8.55
CA GLN A 109 -21.63 1.46 -8.53
C GLN A 109 -22.52 2.64 -8.92
N ALA A 110 -22.23 3.85 -8.42
CA ALA A 110 -22.93 5.06 -8.81
C ALA A 110 -22.77 5.31 -10.32
N LEU A 111 -21.54 5.25 -10.84
CA LEU A 111 -21.22 5.48 -12.25
C LEU A 111 -21.95 4.49 -13.15
N VAL A 112 -21.90 3.18 -12.85
CA VAL A 112 -22.63 2.15 -13.60
C VAL A 112 -24.15 2.39 -13.52
N GLY A 113 -24.66 2.75 -12.33
CA GLY A 113 -26.06 3.09 -12.13
C GLY A 113 -26.54 4.29 -12.97
N PHE A 114 -25.73 5.34 -13.06
CA PHE A 114 -26.06 6.51 -13.89
C PHE A 114 -25.96 6.21 -15.39
N ILE A 115 -24.92 5.49 -15.83
CA ILE A 115 -24.80 5.09 -17.24
C ILE A 115 -25.97 4.22 -17.67
N THR A 116 -26.36 3.26 -16.84
CA THR A 116 -27.50 2.38 -17.13
C THR A 116 -28.82 3.12 -17.13
N MET A 117 -29.01 4.08 -16.20
CA MET A 117 -30.18 4.96 -16.18
C MET A 117 -30.27 5.80 -17.46
N TRP A 118 -29.15 6.39 -17.89
CA TRP A 118 -29.07 7.18 -19.11
C TRP A 118 -29.32 6.34 -20.37
N ALA A 119 -28.81 5.10 -20.40
CA ALA A 119 -29.01 4.15 -21.50
C ALA A 119 -30.41 3.49 -21.51
N GLY A 120 -31.30 3.82 -20.56
CA GLY A 120 -32.63 3.21 -20.45
C GLY A 120 -32.60 1.73 -20.02
N GLY A 121 -31.50 1.27 -19.41
CA GLY A 121 -31.31 -0.10 -18.97
C GLY A 121 -31.96 -0.41 -17.61
N PRO A 122 -31.96 -1.69 -17.18
CA PRO A 122 -32.55 -2.12 -15.91
C PRO A 122 -31.64 -1.75 -14.73
N VAL A 123 -31.76 -0.50 -14.24
CA VAL A 123 -30.95 0.06 -13.14
C VAL A 123 -30.97 -0.85 -11.90
N GLU A 124 -32.15 -1.37 -11.54
CA GLU A 124 -32.32 -2.22 -10.35
C GLU A 124 -31.51 -3.51 -10.36
N ARG A 125 -31.19 -4.08 -11.54
CA ARG A 125 -30.32 -5.27 -11.61
C ARG A 125 -28.85 -4.90 -11.53
N MET A 126 -28.50 -3.74 -12.07
CA MET A 126 -27.11 -3.29 -12.18
C MET A 126 -26.58 -2.67 -10.89
N THR A 127 -27.47 -2.22 -9.99
CA THR A 127 -27.11 -1.62 -8.70
C THR A 127 -27.36 -2.55 -7.50
N GLN A 128 -27.51 -3.85 -7.75
CA GLN A 128 -27.58 -4.86 -6.70
C GLN A 128 -26.21 -5.10 -6.09
N VAL A 129 -26.09 -4.82 -4.80
CA VAL A 129 -24.89 -5.05 -4.01
C VAL A 129 -25.17 -6.15 -3.00
N ARG A 130 -24.35 -7.20 -3.00
CA ARG A 130 -24.44 -8.26 -1.99
C ARG A 130 -23.64 -7.85 -0.76
N LEU A 131 -24.14 -8.09 0.45
CA LEU A 131 -23.32 -7.87 1.65
C LEU A 131 -22.02 -8.71 1.61
N SER A 132 -22.08 -9.90 1.01
CA SER A 132 -20.88 -10.72 0.80
C SER A 132 -19.82 -10.02 -0.05
N THR A 133 -20.21 -9.25 -1.07
CA THR A 133 -19.28 -8.49 -1.89
C THR A 133 -18.61 -7.37 -1.10
N LEU A 134 -19.33 -6.71 -0.19
CA LEU A 134 -18.74 -5.68 0.67
C LEU A 134 -17.72 -6.27 1.65
N ILE A 135 -18.06 -7.40 2.29
CA ILE A 135 -17.15 -8.12 3.18
C ILE A 135 -15.91 -8.61 2.42
N LEU A 136 -16.10 -9.14 1.21
CA LEU A 136 -15.01 -9.59 0.35
C LEU A 136 -14.09 -8.43 -0.05
N ILE A 137 -14.65 -7.28 -0.41
CA ILE A 137 -13.84 -6.09 -0.75
C ILE A 137 -13.07 -5.61 0.47
N ALA A 138 -13.71 -5.51 1.63
CA ALA A 138 -13.07 -5.04 2.85
C ALA A 138 -11.94 -6.00 3.31
N GLY A 139 -12.23 -7.28 3.47
CA GLY A 139 -11.23 -8.27 3.89
C GLY A 139 -10.19 -8.56 2.80
N GLY A 140 -10.63 -8.65 1.55
CA GLY A 140 -9.78 -8.93 0.40
C GLY A 140 -8.77 -7.82 0.13
N SER A 141 -9.20 -6.55 0.19
CA SER A 141 -8.27 -5.41 0.02
C SER A 141 -7.21 -5.38 1.11
N TYR A 142 -7.58 -5.62 2.38
CA TYR A 142 -6.64 -5.71 3.49
C TYR A 142 -5.58 -6.81 3.25
N VAL A 143 -6.05 -8.03 2.92
CA VAL A 143 -5.16 -9.17 2.67
C VAL A 143 -4.26 -8.90 1.47
N LEU A 144 -4.81 -8.39 0.36
CA LEU A 144 -4.07 -8.12 -0.87
C LEU A 144 -2.99 -7.05 -0.69
N ILE A 145 -3.27 -5.96 0.02
CA ILE A 145 -2.27 -4.91 0.24
C ILE A 145 -1.14 -5.43 1.13
N HIS A 146 -1.45 -6.10 2.25
CA HIS A 146 -0.42 -6.68 3.10
C HIS A 146 0.42 -7.74 2.39
N ALA A 147 -0.23 -8.53 1.54
CA ALA A 147 0.40 -9.46 0.62
C ALA A 147 1.42 -8.76 -0.28
N LEU A 148 1.01 -7.68 -0.97
CA LEU A 148 1.86 -6.90 -1.87
C LEU A 148 3.02 -6.22 -1.13
N LEU A 149 2.77 -5.57 0.00
CA LEU A 149 3.83 -4.93 0.80
C LEU A 149 4.89 -5.94 1.25
N ARG A 150 4.46 -7.13 1.69
CA ARG A 150 5.37 -8.21 2.04
C ARG A 150 6.18 -8.70 0.84
N TRP A 151 5.57 -8.76 -0.34
CA TRP A 151 6.26 -9.14 -1.56
C TRP A 151 7.33 -8.13 -1.93
N MET A 152 6.99 -6.84 -1.95
CA MET A 152 7.93 -5.75 -2.25
C MET A 152 9.11 -5.73 -1.28
N LYS A 153 8.85 -5.89 0.02
CA LYS A 153 9.89 -5.97 1.04
C LYS A 153 10.88 -7.12 0.77
N ASN A 154 10.37 -8.29 0.41
CA ASN A 154 11.19 -9.48 0.16
C ASN A 154 11.92 -9.43 -1.20
N ASP A 155 11.40 -8.68 -2.17
CA ASP A 155 12.01 -8.53 -3.49
C ASP A 155 13.03 -7.39 -3.56
N ALA A 156 12.93 -6.38 -2.68
CA ALA A 156 13.89 -5.28 -2.60
C ALA A 156 15.34 -5.78 -2.48
N PHE A 157 15.63 -6.71 -1.56
CA PHE A 157 17.02 -7.13 -1.27
C PHE A 157 17.55 -8.28 -2.15
N LYS A 158 16.85 -8.64 -3.23
CA LYS A 158 17.36 -9.68 -4.14
C LYS A 158 18.44 -9.13 -5.06
N PRO A 159 19.49 -9.90 -5.40
CA PRO A 159 20.44 -9.53 -6.43
C PRO A 159 19.73 -9.21 -7.76
N GLU A 160 20.24 -8.25 -8.54
CA GLU A 160 19.62 -7.74 -9.77
C GLU A 160 19.25 -8.86 -10.78
N GLU A 161 20.04 -9.94 -10.82
CA GLU A 161 19.79 -11.13 -11.65
C GLU A 161 18.58 -11.97 -11.19
N ASP A 162 18.31 -12.02 -9.88
CA ASP A 162 17.20 -12.77 -9.27
C ASP A 162 15.93 -11.91 -9.10
N LYS A 163 16.02 -10.57 -9.23
CA LYS A 163 14.84 -9.67 -9.28
C LYS A 163 13.89 -10.03 -10.45
N ARG A 164 14.37 -10.68 -11.52
CA ARG A 164 13.55 -11.15 -12.67
C ARG A 164 12.93 -12.53 -12.50
N LYS A 165 13.45 -13.38 -11.60
CA LYS A 165 12.89 -14.71 -11.37
C LYS A 165 11.75 -14.59 -10.37
N VAL A 166 10.54 -14.39 -10.89
CA VAL A 166 9.35 -14.41 -10.04
C VAL A 166 9.26 -15.78 -9.40
N ASN A 167 9.41 -15.82 -8.08
CA ASN A 167 9.40 -17.08 -7.34
C ASN A 167 8.00 -17.68 -7.43
N ALA A 168 7.81 -18.68 -8.30
CA ALA A 168 6.51 -19.27 -8.62
C ALA A 168 5.76 -19.76 -7.37
N ARG A 169 6.50 -20.08 -6.29
CA ARG A 169 5.94 -20.41 -4.98
C ARG A 169 5.20 -19.23 -4.33
N ASN A 170 5.76 -18.02 -4.39
CA ASN A 170 5.13 -16.83 -3.82
C ASN A 170 3.90 -16.46 -4.65
N ILE A 171 3.99 -16.52 -5.98
CA ILE A 171 2.84 -16.31 -6.87
C ILE A 171 1.74 -17.33 -6.55
N GLY A 172 2.09 -18.62 -6.43
CA GLY A 172 1.14 -19.69 -6.12
C GLY A 172 0.39 -19.45 -4.80
N ILE A 173 1.07 -18.93 -3.78
CA ILE A 173 0.43 -18.57 -2.49
C ILE A 173 -0.54 -17.39 -2.68
N TYR A 174 -0.17 -16.35 -3.43
CA TYR A 174 -1.07 -15.21 -3.70
C TYR A 174 -2.29 -15.62 -4.51
N VAL A 175 -2.09 -16.45 -5.53
CA VAL A 175 -3.20 -17.01 -6.32
C VAL A 175 -4.11 -17.87 -5.44
N ALA A 176 -3.55 -18.73 -4.58
CA ALA A 176 -4.34 -19.55 -3.66
C ALA A 176 -5.15 -18.70 -2.66
N ILE A 177 -4.54 -17.66 -2.08
CA ILE A 177 -5.24 -16.72 -1.18
C ILE A 177 -6.36 -16.00 -1.93
N THR A 178 -6.10 -15.54 -3.15
CA THR A 178 -7.10 -14.84 -3.98
C THR A 178 -8.27 -15.77 -4.32
N VAL A 179 -7.98 -17.00 -4.74
CA VAL A 179 -9.00 -18.03 -5.00
C VAL A 179 -9.80 -18.35 -3.74
N LEU A 180 -9.16 -18.48 -2.58
CA LEU A 180 -9.83 -18.72 -1.31
C LEU A 180 -10.79 -17.57 -0.95
N ILE A 181 -10.37 -16.32 -1.12
CA ILE A 181 -11.21 -15.14 -0.90
C ILE A 181 -12.43 -15.17 -1.84
N LEU A 182 -12.23 -15.47 -3.13
CA LEU A 182 -13.32 -15.56 -4.11
C LEU A 182 -14.31 -16.67 -3.75
N VAL A 183 -13.81 -17.87 -3.40
CA VAL A 183 -14.64 -19.00 -2.97
C VAL A 183 -15.44 -18.66 -1.72
N ALA A 184 -14.80 -18.04 -0.72
CA ALA A 184 -15.47 -17.57 0.48
C ALA A 184 -16.56 -16.54 0.16
N GLY A 185 -16.32 -15.60 -0.76
CA GLY A 185 -17.30 -14.61 -1.20
C GLY A 185 -18.52 -15.21 -1.89
N VAL A 186 -18.31 -16.20 -2.76
CA VAL A 186 -19.40 -16.94 -3.42
C VAL A 186 -20.21 -17.72 -2.38
N TRP A 187 -19.54 -18.34 -1.41
CA TRP A 187 -20.19 -19.10 -0.34
C TRP A 187 -21.01 -18.19 0.59
N LEU A 188 -20.44 -17.07 1.05
CA LEU A 188 -21.14 -16.05 1.84
C LEU A 188 -22.31 -15.43 1.06
N GLY A 189 -22.16 -15.28 -0.25
CA GLY A 189 -23.18 -14.71 -1.15
C GLY A 189 -24.43 -15.57 -1.31
N ARG A 190 -24.41 -16.82 -0.84
CA ARG A 190 -25.61 -17.68 -0.72
C ARG A 190 -26.40 -17.44 0.57
N LEU A 191 -25.76 -16.90 1.61
CA LEU A 191 -26.34 -16.75 2.95
C LEU A 191 -26.83 -15.32 3.22
N LEU A 192 -26.19 -14.31 2.63
CA LEU A 192 -26.46 -12.91 2.92
C LEU A 192 -27.44 -12.27 1.92
N PRO A 193 -28.30 -11.33 2.38
CA PRO A 193 -29.27 -10.68 1.52
C PRO A 193 -28.60 -9.77 0.48
N VAL A 194 -29.34 -9.54 -0.61
CA VAL A 194 -28.97 -8.59 -1.67
C VAL A 194 -29.62 -7.25 -1.33
N LEU A 195 -28.84 -6.18 -1.38
CA LEU A 195 -29.32 -4.82 -1.18
C LEU A 195 -29.36 -4.11 -2.54
N THR A 196 -30.49 -3.51 -2.88
CA THR A 196 -30.60 -2.61 -4.02
C THR A 196 -30.24 -1.21 -3.57
N VAL A 197 -29.07 -0.72 -3.98
CA VAL A 197 -28.62 0.63 -3.63
C VAL A 197 -28.87 1.53 -4.82
N ALA A 198 -29.71 2.56 -4.69
CA ALA A 198 -29.95 3.48 -5.80
C ALA A 198 -28.64 4.21 -6.20
N PRO A 199 -28.46 4.60 -7.48
CA PRO A 199 -27.25 5.29 -7.93
C PRO A 199 -26.90 6.53 -7.10
N TRP A 200 -27.92 7.32 -6.76
CA TRP A 200 -27.78 8.52 -5.92
C TRP A 200 -27.32 8.20 -4.49
N ILE A 201 -27.79 7.10 -3.91
CA ILE A 201 -27.37 6.67 -2.57
C ILE A 201 -25.90 6.24 -2.62
N SER A 202 -25.49 5.50 -3.65
CA SER A 202 -24.09 5.12 -3.87
C SER A 202 -23.19 6.35 -4.01
N LEU A 203 -23.66 7.39 -4.71
CA LEU A 203 -22.92 8.65 -4.85
C LEU A 203 -22.78 9.38 -3.50
N VAL A 204 -23.85 9.43 -2.69
CA VAL A 204 -23.80 10.03 -1.34
C VAL A 204 -22.84 9.26 -0.44
N ILE A 205 -22.89 7.92 -0.44
CA ILE A 205 -21.95 7.08 0.32
C ILE A 205 -20.51 7.34 -0.11
N PHE A 206 -20.26 7.48 -1.41
CA PHE A 206 -18.93 7.83 -1.92
C PHE A 206 -18.45 9.19 -1.41
N LEU A 207 -19.30 10.22 -1.47
CA LEU A 207 -18.95 11.56 -0.96
C LEU A 207 -18.68 11.55 0.55
N ILE A 208 -19.50 10.82 1.32
CA ILE A 208 -19.26 10.60 2.75
C ILE A 208 -17.94 9.84 2.97
N GLY A 209 -17.65 8.84 2.14
CA GLY A 209 -16.40 8.09 2.16
C GLY A 209 -15.19 9.01 1.97
N ILE A 210 -15.21 9.91 0.99
CA ILE A 210 -14.16 10.91 0.76
C ILE A 210 -14.06 11.92 1.91
N ALA A 211 -15.18 12.40 2.43
CA ALA A 211 -15.15 13.30 3.57
C ALA A 211 -14.55 12.60 4.80
N GLY A 212 -14.94 11.34 5.02
CA GLY A 212 -14.43 10.49 6.08
C GLY A 212 -12.95 10.16 5.93
N THR A 213 -12.44 9.97 4.71
CA THR A 213 -10.99 9.75 4.54
C THR A 213 -10.19 10.94 5.05
N LYS A 214 -10.63 12.15 4.71
CA LYS A 214 -9.99 13.38 5.13
C LYS A 214 -10.17 13.66 6.64
N LEU A 215 -11.31 13.32 7.22
CA LEU A 215 -11.58 13.58 8.64
C LEU A 215 -10.96 12.56 9.59
N LEU A 216 -10.97 11.27 9.23
CA LEU A 216 -10.54 10.17 10.10
C LEU A 216 -9.08 9.78 9.90
N PHE A 217 -8.51 10.01 8.70
CA PHE A 217 -7.17 9.55 8.33
C PHE A 217 -6.23 10.65 7.82
N SER A 218 -6.66 11.92 7.77
CA SER A 218 -5.69 13.01 7.57
C SER A 218 -4.83 13.13 8.83
N SER A 219 -3.54 12.81 8.72
CA SER A 219 -2.56 13.19 9.75
C SER A 219 -2.70 14.69 10.04
N LYS A 220 -2.84 15.04 11.32
CA LYS A 220 -2.43 16.36 11.79
C LYS A 220 -0.91 16.48 11.71
#